data_AF-A0A6J1VXU9-F1
#
_entry.id   AF-A0A6J1VXU9-F1
#
_cell.length_a   1.000
_cell.length_b   1.000
_cell.length_c   1.000
_cell.angle_alpha   90.00
_cell.angle_beta   90.00
_cell.angle_gamma   90.00
#
_symmetry.space_group_name_H-M   'P 1'
#
loop_
_entity.id
_entity.type
_entity.pdbx_description
1 polymer ?
#
loop_
_entity_poly.entity_id
_entity_poly.type
_entity_poly.pdbx_seq_one_letter_code
_entity_poly.pdbx_strand_id
1 'polypeptide(L)'
;PPKIHLKMIPPSPVQLNTSVMVICDAENFYPGDAAMGLFARDAPGGKGMVAPQTLNPDGTYSYKSFMEVMATEDRNASIFLCQVKHDSQPLVNETTRLFITRPLKKSENSQQQSTIVLCIALFLSKVAVLFIFYLFLINVYRHHRTRSHS
;
A
#
# COMPACT_ATOMS: atom_id res chain seq x y z
N PRO A 1 -17.13 13.25 30.92
CA PRO A 1 -15.85 13.16 30.16
C PRO A 1 -16.18 12.88 28.70
N PRO A 2 -15.51 13.54 27.74
CA PRO A 2 -15.75 13.30 26.32
C PRO A 2 -15.37 11.87 25.92
N LYS A 3 -16.23 11.22 25.13
CA LYS A 3 -15.89 9.96 24.45
C LYS A 3 -15.27 10.32 23.10
N ILE A 4 -14.03 9.92 22.87
CA ILE A 4 -13.30 10.22 21.64
C ILE A 4 -13.45 9.04 20.66
N HIS A 5 -13.66 9.37 19.39
CA HIS A 5 -13.61 8.44 18.28
C HIS A 5 -12.77 9.03 17.14
N LEU A 6 -11.60 8.45 16.88
CA LEU A 6 -10.72 8.82 15.78
C LEU A 6 -10.78 7.79 14.64
N LYS A 7 -11.20 8.23 13.45
CA LYS A 7 -11.37 7.38 12.26
C LYS A 7 -10.80 7.99 10.99
N MET A 8 -10.65 7.15 9.97
CA MET A 8 -10.20 7.54 8.63
C MET A 8 -11.20 7.07 7.57
N ILE A 9 -11.41 7.88 6.54
CA ILE A 9 -12.27 7.57 5.40
C ILE A 9 -11.48 7.84 4.10
N PRO A 10 -11.19 6.82 3.28
CA PRO A 10 -11.40 5.39 3.54
C PRO A 10 -10.55 4.87 4.73
N PRO A 11 -10.92 3.73 5.34
CA PRO A 11 -10.14 3.14 6.42
C PRO A 11 -8.76 2.67 5.92
N SER A 12 -7.74 2.84 6.77
CA SER A 12 -6.39 2.32 6.52
C SER A 12 -6.39 0.78 6.49
N PRO A 13 -5.65 0.13 5.57
CA PRO A 13 -4.73 0.71 4.60
C PRO A 13 -5.40 1.22 3.31
N VAL A 14 -4.78 2.22 2.66
CA VAL A 14 -5.29 2.87 1.43
C VAL A 14 -4.29 2.75 0.27
N GLN A 15 -4.69 3.04 -0.97
CA GLN A 15 -3.76 3.03 -2.11
C GLN A 15 -2.91 4.31 -2.15
N LEU A 16 -1.73 4.25 -2.78
CA LEU A 16 -0.91 5.44 -3.03
C LEU A 16 -1.70 6.52 -3.78
N ASN A 17 -1.52 7.77 -3.39
CA ASN A 17 -2.21 8.95 -3.93
C ASN A 17 -3.73 8.98 -3.68
N THR A 18 -4.23 8.20 -2.71
CA THR A 18 -5.61 8.31 -2.25
C THR A 18 -5.75 9.50 -1.29
N SER A 19 -6.78 10.34 -1.45
CA SER A 19 -7.15 11.32 -0.43
C SER A 19 -7.85 10.62 0.74
N VAL A 20 -7.41 10.89 1.96
CA VAL A 20 -7.93 10.31 3.21
C VAL A 20 -8.40 11.43 4.11
N MET A 21 -9.64 11.29 4.59
CA MET A 21 -10.22 12.18 5.60
C MET A 21 -10.04 11.57 6.98
N VAL A 22 -9.23 12.21 7.81
CA VAL A 22 -9.07 11.88 9.23
C VAL A 22 -10.12 12.68 10.02
N ILE A 23 -10.94 12.01 10.82
CA ILE A 23 -12.05 12.61 11.57
C ILE A 23 -11.90 12.22 13.03
N CYS A 24 -11.89 13.23 13.90
CA CYS A 24 -12.03 13.05 15.34
C CYS A 24 -13.39 13.58 15.79
N ASP A 25 -14.19 12.71 16.41
CA ASP A 25 -15.42 13.06 17.10
C ASP A 25 -15.17 13.00 18.63
N ALA A 26 -15.60 14.01 19.38
CA ALA A 26 -15.70 13.97 20.85
C ALA A 26 -17.16 14.16 21.24
N GLU A 27 -17.75 13.14 21.85
CA GLU A 27 -19.20 13.07 22.02
C GLU A 27 -19.61 13.10 23.50
N ASN A 28 -20.82 13.61 23.71
CA ASN A 28 -21.61 13.51 24.94
C ASN A 28 -20.89 14.01 26.19
N PHE A 29 -20.25 15.18 26.10
CA PHE A 29 -19.58 15.81 27.24
C PHE A 29 -20.36 16.99 27.82
N TYR A 30 -20.13 17.28 29.10
CA TYR A 30 -20.73 18.38 29.83
C TYR A 30 -19.84 18.74 31.03
N PRO A 31 -19.67 20.03 31.40
CA PRO A 31 -20.19 21.23 30.71
C PRO A 31 -19.57 21.46 29.33
N GLY A 32 -20.03 22.48 28.60
CA GLY A 32 -19.61 22.74 27.23
C GLY A 32 -18.19 23.28 27.05
N ASP A 33 -17.46 23.56 28.13
CA ASP A 33 -16.11 24.09 28.06
C ASP A 33 -15.09 22.96 27.77
N ALA A 34 -14.69 22.90 26.51
CA ALA A 34 -13.67 21.98 26.01
C ALA A 34 -12.84 22.63 24.91
N ALA A 35 -11.63 22.11 24.69
CA ALA A 35 -10.78 22.45 23.55
C ALA A 35 -10.34 21.16 22.84
N MET A 36 -10.47 21.13 21.52
CA MET A 36 -10.08 19.99 20.68
C MET A 36 -8.98 20.39 19.69
N GLY A 37 -8.11 19.43 19.35
CA GLY A 37 -7.21 19.53 18.21
C GLY A 37 -6.94 18.17 17.57
N LEU A 38 -6.82 18.17 16.24
CA LEU A 38 -6.34 17.05 15.44
C LEU A 38 -4.99 17.42 14.83
N PHE A 39 -3.98 16.56 14.98
CA PHE A 39 -2.61 16.85 14.59
C PHE A 39 -1.99 15.67 13.82
N ALA A 40 -1.20 15.98 12.79
CA ALA A 40 -0.28 15.03 12.17
C ALA A 40 1.07 15.12 12.90
N ARG A 41 1.49 14.04 13.57
CA ARG A 41 2.70 14.04 14.42
C ARG A 41 3.98 14.20 13.60
N ASP A 42 3.96 13.71 12.37
CA ASP A 42 5.04 13.73 11.38
C ASP A 42 5.19 15.07 10.64
N ALA A 43 4.20 15.95 10.73
CA ALA A 43 4.21 17.25 10.04
C ALA A 43 3.95 18.40 11.04
N PRO A 44 5.00 19.09 11.50
CA PRO A 44 4.85 20.29 12.33
C PRO A 44 3.97 21.32 11.61
N GLY A 45 2.82 21.66 12.19
CA GLY A 45 1.84 22.57 11.58
C GLY A 45 0.68 21.88 10.86
N GLY A 46 0.71 20.56 10.68
CA GLY A 46 -0.43 19.77 10.23
C GLY A 46 -1.52 19.73 11.29
N LYS A 47 -2.32 20.80 11.38
CA LYS A 47 -3.46 20.93 12.29
C LYS A 47 -4.77 20.82 11.51
N GLY A 48 -5.69 20.00 12.01
CA GLY A 48 -7.02 19.84 11.44
C GLY A 48 -7.88 21.07 11.68
N MET A 49 -8.89 21.22 10.83
CA MET A 49 -9.96 22.20 11.06
C MET A 49 -10.82 21.73 12.23
N VAL A 50 -11.19 22.65 13.11
CA VAL A 50 -12.10 22.38 14.23
C VAL A 50 -13.45 23.00 13.91
N ALA A 51 -14.51 22.18 13.96
CA ALA A 51 -15.87 22.65 13.73
C ALA A 51 -16.42 23.36 14.98
N PRO A 52 -17.45 24.21 14.84
CA PRO A 52 -18.20 24.72 15.97
C PRO A 52 -18.77 23.59 16.84
N GLN A 53 -18.88 23.85 18.14
CA GLN A 53 -19.46 22.89 19.09
C GLN A 53 -20.95 22.72 18.80
N THR A 54 -21.44 21.49 18.95
CA THR A 54 -22.86 21.19 18.81
C THR A 54 -23.47 20.92 20.18
N LEU A 55 -24.63 21.51 20.48
CA LEU A 55 -25.47 21.13 21.62
C LEU A 55 -26.40 20.00 21.18
N ASN A 56 -26.31 18.87 21.86
CA ASN A 56 -27.11 17.68 21.59
C ASN A 56 -28.51 17.80 22.24
N PRO A 57 -29.52 17.06 21.74
CA PRO A 57 -30.87 17.08 22.30
C PRO A 57 -30.98 16.63 23.77
N ASP A 58 -30.02 15.83 24.24
CA ASP A 58 -29.94 15.35 25.62
C ASP A 58 -29.26 16.37 26.57
N GLY A 59 -28.91 17.56 26.07
CA GLY A 59 -28.28 18.63 26.83
C GLY A 59 -26.75 18.52 26.96
N THR A 60 -26.14 17.49 26.36
CA THR A 60 -24.68 17.36 26.28
C THR A 60 -24.10 18.08 25.06
N TYR A 61 -22.79 18.18 24.97
CA TYR A 61 -22.09 18.79 23.85
C TYR A 61 -21.26 17.77 23.06
N SER A 62 -21.07 18.07 21.78
CA SER A 62 -20.21 17.32 20.86
C SER A 62 -19.27 18.25 20.10
N TYR A 63 -18.04 17.78 19.84
CA TYR A 63 -17.02 18.48 19.06
C TYR A 63 -16.51 17.60 17.93
N LYS A 64 -16.10 18.24 16.82
CA LYS A 64 -15.51 17.55 15.67
C LYS A 64 -14.30 18.30 15.14
N SER A 65 -13.29 17.54 14.72
CA SER A 65 -12.17 18.05 13.95
C SER A 65 -11.84 17.12 12.80
N PHE A 66 -11.46 17.68 11.66
CA PHE A 66 -11.18 16.94 10.45
C PHE A 66 -9.94 17.44 9.73
N MET A 67 -9.25 16.54 9.05
CA MET A 67 -8.04 16.80 8.29
C MET A 67 -8.04 15.94 7.03
N GLU A 68 -7.88 16.58 5.87
CA GLU A 68 -7.66 15.87 4.62
C GLU A 68 -6.16 15.67 4.39
N VAL A 69 -5.78 14.46 4.00
CA VAL A 69 -4.39 14.06 3.82
C VAL A 69 -4.26 13.25 2.54
N MET A 70 -3.27 13.59 1.72
CA MET A 70 -2.88 12.77 0.58
C MET A 70 -1.99 11.62 1.03
N ALA A 71 -2.35 10.39 0.66
CA ALA A 71 -1.57 9.18 0.95
C ALA A 71 -0.35 9.07 0.01
N THR A 72 0.64 9.91 0.21
CA THR A 72 1.94 9.89 -0.49
C THR A 72 2.93 8.96 0.21
N GLU A 73 4.01 8.57 -0.47
CA GLU A 73 4.97 7.58 0.08
C GLU A 73 5.62 8.02 1.40
N ASP A 74 5.89 9.32 1.56
CA ASP A 74 6.39 9.95 2.77
C ASP A 74 5.38 9.92 3.93
N ARG A 75 4.09 9.74 3.63
CA ARG A 75 2.99 9.65 4.61
C ARG A 75 2.66 8.23 5.05
N ASN A 76 3.42 7.23 4.59
CA ASN A 76 3.23 5.87 5.05
C ASN A 76 3.62 5.75 6.53
N ALA A 77 2.75 5.11 7.32
CA ALA A 77 2.86 5.00 8.77
C ALA A 77 2.76 6.33 9.54
N SER A 78 2.31 7.43 8.91
CA SER A 78 2.02 8.70 9.59
C SER A 78 1.01 8.51 10.72
N ILE A 79 1.27 9.19 11.84
CA ILE A 79 0.45 9.11 13.06
C ILE A 79 -0.38 10.38 13.18
N PHE A 80 -1.69 10.20 13.26
CA PHE A 80 -2.63 11.26 13.59
C PHE A 80 -3.02 11.16 15.06
N LEU A 81 -3.08 12.30 15.73
CA LEU A 81 -3.38 12.44 17.15
C LEU A 81 -4.55 13.40 17.33
N CYS A 82 -5.63 12.91 17.91
CA CYS A 82 -6.69 13.75 18.44
C CYS A 82 -6.44 14.02 19.92
N GLN A 83 -6.62 15.27 20.34
CA GLN A 83 -6.50 15.69 21.73
C GLN A 83 -7.73 16.49 22.13
N VAL A 84 -8.28 16.19 23.31
CA VAL A 84 -9.40 16.91 23.89
C VAL A 84 -9.08 17.24 25.34
N LYS A 85 -9.07 18.54 25.65
CA LYS A 85 -8.97 19.06 27.01
C LYS A 85 -10.36 19.53 27.42
N HIS A 86 -10.96 18.85 28.38
CA HIS A 86 -12.24 19.19 28.98
C HIS A 86 -12.02 19.64 30.42
N ASP A 87 -12.83 20.58 30.89
CA ASP A 87 -12.70 21.20 32.22
C ASP A 87 -12.40 20.22 33.36
N SER A 88 -11.42 20.61 34.18
CA SER A 88 -10.94 19.90 35.38
C SER A 88 -10.63 18.40 35.18
N GLN A 89 -10.49 17.95 33.93
CA GLN A 89 -10.18 16.57 33.57
C GLN A 89 -8.78 16.48 32.94
N PRO A 90 -8.13 15.30 33.05
CA PRO A 90 -6.92 15.02 32.31
C PRO A 90 -7.14 15.16 30.81
N LEU A 91 -6.07 15.48 30.09
CA LEU A 91 -6.06 15.49 28.63
C LEU A 91 -6.39 14.10 28.10
N VAL A 92 -7.44 13.98 27.27
CA VAL A 92 -7.82 12.72 26.62
C VAL A 92 -7.31 12.74 25.19
N ASN A 93 -6.63 11.67 24.79
CA ASN A 93 -5.98 11.57 23.49
C ASN A 93 -6.32 10.25 22.81
N GLU A 94 -6.45 10.26 21.49
CA GLU A 94 -6.56 9.05 20.67
C GLU A 94 -5.66 9.18 19.43
N THR A 95 -5.11 8.07 18.96
CA THR A 95 -4.20 8.06 17.81
C THR A 95 -4.59 7.02 16.78
N THR A 96 -4.35 7.33 15.51
CA THR A 96 -4.49 6.36 14.41
C THR A 96 -3.32 6.46 13.43
N ARG A 97 -3.13 5.41 12.63
CA ARG A 97 -1.99 5.26 11.72
C ARG A 97 -2.46 5.00 10.29
N LEU A 98 -1.98 5.82 9.37
CA LEU A 98 -2.19 5.63 7.95
C LEU A 98 -1.19 4.63 7.39
N PHE A 99 -1.67 3.56 6.76
CA PHE A 99 -0.85 2.62 6.03
C PHE A 99 -1.19 2.68 4.55
N ILE A 100 -0.17 2.63 3.72
CA ILE A 100 -0.33 2.73 2.27
C ILE A 100 0.01 1.38 1.64
N THR A 101 -0.98 0.79 0.99
CA THR A 101 -0.82 -0.37 0.13
C THR A 101 -0.27 0.06 -1.23
N ARG A 102 0.79 -0.61 -1.65
CA ARG A 102 1.25 -0.52 -3.04
C ARG A 102 0.41 -1.48 -3.87
N PRO A 103 -0.07 -1.08 -5.07
CA PRO A 103 -0.61 -2.05 -5.99
C PRO A 103 0.47 -3.09 -6.27
N LEU A 104 0.15 -4.36 -6.04
CA LEU A 104 0.95 -5.47 -6.55
C LEU A 104 1.02 -5.26 -8.07
N LYS A 105 2.20 -4.87 -8.59
CA LYS A 105 2.51 -5.11 -10.00
C LYS A 105 2.29 -6.62 -10.17
N LYS A 106 1.19 -7.00 -10.81
CA LYS A 106 1.03 -8.36 -11.31
C LYS A 106 2.22 -8.52 -12.24
N SER A 107 3.22 -9.28 -11.82
CA SER A 107 4.31 -9.67 -12.70
C SER A 107 3.64 -10.29 -13.91
N GLU A 108 3.80 -9.68 -15.08
CA GLU A 108 3.49 -10.26 -16.38
C GLU A 108 4.46 -11.44 -16.63
N ASN A 109 4.48 -12.40 -15.72
CA ASN A 109 5.31 -13.58 -15.81
C ASN A 109 4.79 -14.53 -16.91
N SER A 110 3.54 -14.37 -17.36
CA SER A 110 2.93 -15.22 -18.38
C SER A 110 3.49 -14.98 -19.79
N GLN A 111 3.84 -13.73 -20.15
CA GLN A 111 4.33 -13.42 -21.50
C GLN A 111 5.84 -13.63 -21.63
N GLN A 112 6.58 -13.41 -20.54
CA GLN A 112 8.03 -13.64 -20.48
C GLN A 112 8.40 -15.12 -20.31
N GLN A 113 7.56 -15.91 -19.64
CA GLN A 113 7.78 -17.36 -19.51
C GLN A 113 7.48 -18.11 -20.81
N SER A 114 6.52 -17.65 -21.62
CA SER A 114 6.20 -18.25 -22.93
C SER A 114 7.31 -18.04 -23.97
N THR A 115 7.92 -16.86 -24.00
CA THR A 115 9.03 -16.54 -24.91
C THR A 115 10.30 -17.34 -24.59
N ILE A 116 10.65 -17.48 -23.31
CA ILE A 116 11.82 -18.27 -22.89
C ILE A 116 11.67 -19.75 -23.29
N VAL A 117 10.48 -20.34 -23.07
CA VAL A 117 10.21 -21.74 -23.44
C VAL A 117 10.31 -21.96 -24.94
N LEU A 118 9.74 -21.04 -25.75
CA LEU A 118 9.83 -21.11 -27.21
C LEU A 118 11.29 -21.01 -27.69
N CYS A 119 12.08 -20.10 -27.13
CA CYS A 119 13.50 -19.96 -27.45
C CYS A 119 14.27 -21.25 -27.16
N ILE A 120 14.11 -21.84 -25.96
CA ILE A 120 14.78 -23.09 -25.58
C ILE A 120 14.43 -24.23 -26.54
N ALA A 121 13.15 -24.37 -26.89
CA ALA A 121 12.70 -25.40 -27.83
C ALA A 121 13.35 -25.26 -29.21
N LEU A 122 13.45 -24.04 -29.74
CA LEU A 122 14.11 -23.76 -31.02
C LEU A 122 15.61 -24.06 -30.96
N PHE A 123 16.30 -23.67 -29.89
CA PHE A 123 17.73 -23.98 -29.73
C PHE A 123 18.00 -25.48 -29.68
N LEU A 124 17.22 -26.24 -28.89
CA LEU A 124 17.39 -27.69 -28.78
C LEU A 124 17.15 -28.41 -30.12
N SER A 125 16.16 -27.97 -30.90
CA SER A 125 15.89 -28.52 -32.23
C SER A 125 17.07 -28.37 -33.19
N LYS A 126 17.73 -27.19 -33.18
CA LYS A 126 18.89 -26.91 -34.03
C LYS A 126 20.10 -27.75 -33.64
N VAL A 127 20.36 -27.89 -32.34
CA VAL A 127 21.46 -28.72 -31.82
C VAL A 127 21.27 -30.19 -32.22
N ALA A 128 20.04 -30.71 -32.13
CA ALA A 128 19.74 -32.09 -32.55
C ALA A 128 20.01 -32.31 -34.05
N VAL A 129 19.61 -31.37 -34.92
CA VAL A 129 19.85 -31.46 -36.37
C VAL A 129 21.35 -31.45 -36.68
N LEU A 130 22.12 -30.56 -36.04
CA LEU A 130 23.58 -30.50 -36.20
C LEU A 130 24.25 -31.80 -35.73
N PHE A 131 23.79 -32.37 -34.63
CA PHE A 131 24.32 -33.63 -34.11
C PHE A 131 24.05 -34.80 -35.07
N ILE A 132 22.83 -34.91 -35.60
CA ILE A 132 22.48 -35.94 -36.60
C ILE A 132 23.34 -35.78 -37.87
N PHE A 133 23.50 -34.55 -38.35
CA PHE A 133 24.34 -34.26 -39.52
C PHE A 133 25.81 -34.66 -39.28
N TYR A 134 26.35 -34.35 -38.10
CA TYR A 134 27.69 -34.74 -37.71
C TYR A 134 27.88 -36.27 -37.67
N LEU A 135 26.91 -37.01 -37.09
CA LEU A 135 26.93 -38.47 -37.10
C LEU A 135 26.85 -39.06 -38.52
N PHE A 136 26.05 -38.45 -39.39
CA PHE A 136 25.96 -38.85 -40.80
C PHE A 136 27.30 -38.67 -41.51
N LEU A 137 27.98 -37.52 -41.33
CA LEU A 137 29.31 -37.29 -41.88
C LEU A 137 30.34 -38.31 -41.38
N ILE A 138 30.32 -38.64 -40.08
CA ILE A 138 31.19 -39.68 -39.53
C ILE A 138 30.94 -41.02 -40.20
N ASN A 139 29.67 -41.42 -40.37
CA ASN A 139 29.32 -42.69 -40.99
C ASN A 139 29.73 -42.75 -42.46
N VAL A 140 29.52 -41.66 -43.22
CA VAL A 140 29.97 -41.54 -44.62
C VAL A 140 31.48 -41.62 -44.71
N TYR A 141 32.21 -40.89 -43.84
CA TYR A 141 33.66 -40.92 -43.79
C TYR A 141 34.20 -42.33 -43.46
N ARG A 142 33.60 -43.01 -42.47
CA ARG A 142 33.93 -44.40 -42.12
C ARG A 142 33.67 -45.34 -43.28
N HIS A 143 32.53 -45.20 -43.97
CA HIS A 143 32.17 -46.04 -45.11
C HIS A 143 33.13 -45.85 -46.30
N HIS A 144 33.50 -44.60 -46.63
CA HIS A 144 34.50 -44.32 -47.66
C HIS A 144 35.88 -44.88 -47.29
N ARG A 145 36.30 -44.75 -46.02
CA ARG A 145 37.56 -45.31 -45.55
C ARG A 145 37.60 -46.84 -45.66
N THR A 146 36.50 -47.53 -45.38
CA THR A 146 36.41 -49.00 -45.56
C THR A 146 36.43 -49.43 -47.02
N ARG A 147 35.94 -48.59 -47.94
CA ARG A 147 35.95 -48.88 -49.39
C ARG A 147 37.29 -48.63 -50.06
N SER A 148 38.14 -47.77 -49.50
CA SER A 148 39.49 -47.47 -50.00
C SER A 148 40.54 -48.55 -49.66
N HIS A 149 40.18 -49.54 -48.83
CA HIS A 149 41.08 -50.60 -48.34
C HIS A 149 40.72 -52.01 -48.86
N SER A 150 39.78 -52.10 -49.81
CA SER A 150 39.46 -53.31 -50.59
C SER A 150 39.74 -53.05 -52.06
#